data_AF-A0A372J1Q8-F1
#
_entry.id   AF-A0A372J1Q8-F1
#
_cell.length_a   1.000
_cell.length_b   1.000
_cell.length_c   1.000
_cell.angle_alpha   90.00
_cell.angle_beta   90.00
_cell.angle_gamma   90.00
#
_symmetry.space_group_name_H-M   'P 1'
#
loop_
_entity.id
_entity.type
_entity.pdbx_description
1 polymer ?
#
loop_
_entity_poly.entity_id
_entity_poly.type
_entity_poly.pdbx_seq_one_letter_code
_entity_poly.pdbx_strand_id
1 'polypeptide(L)'
;MPVGAREAPAPRGRNPSSRRPAAASLGTVPKRSRRPARGTGSRPRKARPPRRRRDGAPSRQEGPDLVDEIAGALAADHPLPLLGLVSSFLDAFGGDPSPLDPRPPGWPTLDDLLQSFVEAPLPETSAVLAGIAGLSGDEVLRSRVRREIAARGDVLPRWLAELHRSVPADRAVQVRHVLGDSEDLVVGIRFADGSDACAVVLVDHNMGGVAKDAFVVPGPLPEVVALLQEAAGDDPDTSLEDLDPADARARITEAVALGAHVYPPLESETWPGCRPFVEWVVRLLPAGGTGYVRPEWSEADTRALAERFLASPHGTGPDDADARLLLDRLLWFGTDYGPGDPMRWSPTAVEILLADWIPRKVVAEAEHLARVPQLLRAFIRFCHAERGIRPELTAETLAAVDEFEPGYQQAIRTPRPQGPDALLAAIGALDPADAARPPEDPLALPPASARARLGDLVGGGAALDRLDGAPLPDEPFRWDGVPEQARARVGAVLELVDRCCDELFDVELRTAARRVLARVAATDPAPLRRGRVEGAAAAVCWLVARANDAFTERRIAVRDLAGWFGVSESTPAARAKPLLQVLGIDPYDYTAGPPGLRSPDQLTSSTRRALIEIRDRLP
;
A
#
# COMPACT_ATOMS: atom_id res chain seq x y z
N MET A 1 -84.69 9.49 25.73
CA MET A 1 -83.34 9.46 26.34
C MET A 1 -83.07 8.04 26.83
N PRO A 2 -82.64 7.09 25.99
CA PRO A 2 -82.39 5.72 26.46
C PRO A 2 -80.94 5.63 26.99
N VAL A 3 -80.70 5.09 28.20
CA VAL A 3 -80.59 3.64 28.51
C VAL A 3 -79.43 3.02 27.72
N GLY A 4 -78.39 2.42 28.29
CA GLY A 4 -78.06 2.05 29.66
C GLY A 4 -77.01 0.92 29.62
N ALA A 5 -76.26 0.80 30.73
CA ALA A 5 -75.52 -0.38 31.20
C ALA A 5 -74.13 -0.72 30.63
N ARG A 6 -73.32 -1.20 31.58
CA ARG A 6 -71.90 -1.61 31.60
C ARG A 6 -71.66 -2.91 30.83
N GLU A 7 -70.47 -3.10 30.26
CA GLU A 7 -69.54 -4.22 30.57
C GLU A 7 -68.20 -4.09 29.78
N ALA A 8 -67.20 -4.85 30.22
CA ALA A 8 -65.76 -4.72 29.96
C ALA A 8 -65.27 -5.36 28.61
N PRO A 9 -64.04 -5.91 28.51
CA PRO A 9 -62.86 -5.34 27.84
C PRO A 9 -62.50 -5.96 26.46
N ALA A 10 -61.68 -5.22 25.70
CA ALA A 10 -60.83 -5.58 24.54
C ALA A 10 -61.39 -6.40 23.35
N PRO A 11 -61.06 -5.98 22.12
CA PRO A 11 -60.40 -6.95 21.23
C PRO A 11 -59.22 -6.38 20.41
N ARG A 12 -58.10 -7.11 20.47
CA ARG A 12 -57.19 -7.46 19.36
C ARG A 12 -56.82 -6.33 18.37
N GLY A 13 -55.83 -5.53 18.75
CA GLY A 13 -55.01 -4.78 17.80
C GLY A 13 -54.08 -5.71 17.02
N ARG A 14 -54.27 -5.80 15.71
CA ARG A 14 -53.33 -6.42 14.76
C ARG A 14 -52.12 -5.50 14.59
N ASN A 15 -50.94 -6.02 14.88
CA ASN A 15 -49.66 -5.51 14.42
C ASN A 15 -49.56 -5.71 12.89
N PRO A 16 -49.06 -4.71 12.15
CA PRO A 16 -48.05 -4.98 11.15
C PRO A 16 -46.82 -4.13 11.43
N SER A 17 -45.73 -4.85 11.67
CA SER A 17 -44.35 -4.41 11.70
C SER A 17 -43.98 -3.57 10.46
N SER A 18 -43.78 -2.27 10.63
CA SER A 18 -43.06 -1.42 9.68
C SER A 18 -41.56 -1.49 9.96
N ARG A 19 -40.88 -2.43 9.30
CA ARG A 19 -39.43 -2.36 9.11
C ARG A 19 -39.13 -1.21 8.14
N ARG A 20 -38.68 -0.08 8.66
CA ARG A 20 -37.93 0.94 7.89
C ARG A 20 -36.53 0.38 7.61
N PRO A 21 -36.03 0.39 6.37
CA PRO A 21 -34.63 0.09 6.10
C PRO A 21 -33.76 1.31 6.45
N ALA A 22 -32.59 1.02 7.03
CA ALA A 22 -31.56 1.98 7.37
C ALA A 22 -30.95 2.62 6.12
N ALA A 23 -30.65 3.91 6.21
CA ALA A 23 -29.85 4.66 5.24
C ALA A 23 -28.47 4.01 5.13
N ALA A 24 -28.08 3.68 3.91
CA ALA A 24 -26.80 3.07 3.60
C ALA A 24 -25.78 4.19 3.38
N SER A 25 -24.87 4.35 4.34
CA SER A 25 -23.60 5.04 4.13
C SER A 25 -22.84 4.31 3.02
N LEU A 26 -22.49 5.03 1.97
CA LEU A 26 -21.65 4.52 0.88
C LEU A 26 -20.20 4.45 1.37
N GLY A 27 -19.60 3.25 1.28
CA GLY A 27 -18.15 3.08 1.38
C GLY A 27 -17.61 2.42 2.66
N THR A 28 -18.06 1.23 3.03
CA THR A 28 -17.29 0.33 3.92
C THR A 28 -17.11 -1.03 3.27
N VAL A 29 -15.86 -1.41 2.98
CA VAL A 29 -15.47 -2.69 2.36
C VAL A 29 -15.36 -3.78 3.44
N PRO A 30 -16.08 -4.92 3.35
CA PRO A 30 -15.80 -6.07 4.20
C PRO A 30 -15.02 -7.17 3.46
N LYS A 31 -13.96 -7.64 4.12
CA LYS A 31 -13.11 -8.78 3.77
C LYS A 31 -13.90 -10.10 3.64
N ARG A 32 -13.68 -10.83 2.55
CA ARG A 32 -14.11 -12.24 2.36
C ARG A 32 -13.18 -13.21 3.12
N SER A 33 -13.75 -14.11 3.94
CA SER A 33 -13.50 -15.56 3.83
C SER A 33 -14.43 -16.40 4.73
N ARG A 34 -15.13 -17.39 4.13
CA ARG A 34 -15.06 -18.85 4.43
C ARG A 34 -16.30 -19.62 3.91
N ARG A 35 -16.01 -20.80 3.34
CA ARG A 35 -16.92 -21.82 2.75
C ARG A 35 -18.01 -22.33 3.72
N PRO A 36 -19.05 -23.03 3.21
CA PRO A 36 -19.04 -24.49 3.40
C PRO A 36 -19.57 -25.35 2.23
N ALA A 37 -19.60 -26.66 2.48
CA ALA A 37 -19.59 -27.79 1.57
C ALA A 37 -20.96 -28.29 1.04
N ARG A 38 -20.87 -29.01 -0.09
CA ARG A 38 -21.60 -30.20 -0.58
C ARG A 38 -23.09 -30.40 -0.23
N GLY A 39 -23.90 -30.53 -1.29
CA GLY A 39 -25.20 -31.22 -1.28
C GLY A 39 -25.53 -31.78 -2.67
N THR A 40 -25.87 -33.06 -2.72
CA THR A 40 -26.08 -33.93 -3.90
C THR A 40 -27.54 -33.95 -4.39
N GLY A 41 -27.81 -34.06 -5.70
CA GLY A 41 -29.15 -34.45 -6.17
C GLY A 41 -29.49 -34.31 -7.66
N SER A 42 -29.33 -35.40 -8.42
CA SER A 42 -30.12 -35.95 -9.56
C SER A 42 -30.61 -35.11 -10.78
N ARG A 43 -30.29 -35.64 -11.98
CA ARG A 43 -30.81 -35.32 -13.34
C ARG A 43 -32.17 -36.01 -13.64
N PRO A 44 -32.86 -35.69 -14.78
CA PRO A 44 -32.73 -36.46 -16.05
C PRO A 44 -32.76 -35.56 -17.33
N ARG A 45 -31.95 -35.67 -18.40
CA ARG A 45 -31.65 -36.67 -19.48
C ARG A 45 -32.50 -36.56 -20.78
N LYS A 46 -31.81 -36.26 -21.92
CA LYS A 46 -32.00 -36.61 -23.38
C LYS A 46 -31.94 -35.35 -24.28
N ALA A 47 -31.33 -35.29 -25.48
CA ALA A 47 -30.76 -36.27 -26.43
C ALA A 47 -29.62 -35.64 -27.29
N ARG A 48 -28.86 -36.47 -28.03
CA ARG A 48 -27.75 -36.14 -28.96
C ARG A 48 -28.12 -36.67 -30.37
N PRO A 49 -27.65 -36.15 -31.52
CA PRO A 49 -26.28 -36.40 -32.08
C PRO A 49 -25.78 -35.27 -33.05
N PRO A 50 -24.73 -35.43 -33.91
CA PRO A 50 -23.55 -36.30 -33.92
C PRO A 50 -22.19 -35.53 -33.92
N ARG A 51 -21.09 -36.30 -33.78
CA ARG A 51 -19.69 -35.87 -33.71
C ARG A 51 -19.10 -35.45 -35.07
N ARG A 52 -18.26 -34.41 -35.08
CA ARG A 52 -17.07 -34.28 -35.96
C ARG A 52 -15.82 -34.03 -35.11
N ARG A 53 -14.72 -34.67 -35.53
CA ARG A 53 -13.40 -34.68 -34.89
C ARG A 53 -12.70 -33.32 -35.02
N ARG A 54 -11.94 -32.92 -34.00
CA ARG A 54 -10.64 -32.24 -34.16
C ARG A 54 -9.86 -32.26 -32.85
N ASP A 55 -8.54 -32.34 -33.01
CA ASP A 55 -7.51 -32.43 -31.99
C ASP A 55 -7.54 -31.24 -31.02
N GLY A 56 -7.29 -31.49 -29.74
CA GLY A 56 -7.28 -30.48 -28.69
C GLY A 56 -6.07 -30.64 -27.77
N ALA A 57 -5.05 -29.81 -28.00
CA ALA A 57 -4.08 -29.43 -26.99
C ALA A 57 -4.78 -28.60 -25.89
N PRO A 58 -4.24 -28.54 -24.66
CA PRO A 58 -4.95 -27.94 -23.53
C PRO A 58 -5.09 -26.43 -23.68
N SER A 59 -6.33 -26.00 -23.48
CA SER A 59 -6.89 -24.64 -23.50
C SER A 59 -6.10 -23.64 -22.65
N ARG A 60 -5.68 -22.52 -23.26
CA ARG A 60 -5.51 -21.24 -22.57
C ARG A 60 -6.89 -20.71 -22.19
N GLN A 61 -7.01 -20.09 -21.03
CA GLN A 61 -8.23 -19.47 -20.54
C GLN A 61 -8.68 -18.36 -21.52
N GLU A 62 -9.84 -18.53 -22.15
CA GLU A 62 -10.47 -17.53 -23.01
C GLU A 62 -11.21 -16.51 -22.12
N GLY A 63 -10.56 -15.37 -21.86
CA GLY A 63 -11.28 -14.11 -21.67
C GLY A 63 -11.80 -13.61 -23.04
N PRO A 64 -12.69 -12.60 -23.08
CA PRO A 64 -13.07 -11.99 -24.36
C PRO A 64 -11.80 -11.49 -25.09
N ASP A 65 -11.77 -11.64 -26.41
CA ASP A 65 -10.73 -11.03 -27.24
C ASP A 65 -10.78 -9.51 -27.03
N LEU A 66 -9.63 -8.86 -26.88
CA LEU A 66 -9.55 -7.41 -26.68
C LEU A 66 -10.23 -6.66 -27.83
N VAL A 67 -10.13 -7.20 -29.05
CA VAL A 67 -10.81 -6.64 -30.22
C VAL A 67 -12.33 -6.71 -30.06
N ASP A 68 -12.87 -7.82 -29.53
CA ASP A 68 -14.31 -7.96 -29.27
C ASP A 68 -14.78 -6.98 -28.18
N GLU A 69 -13.95 -6.75 -27.15
CA GLU A 69 -14.24 -5.77 -26.10
C GLU A 69 -14.28 -4.34 -26.66
N ILE A 70 -13.32 -3.96 -27.50
CA ILE A 70 -13.30 -2.66 -28.17
C ILE A 70 -14.50 -2.52 -29.12
N ALA A 71 -14.83 -3.56 -29.88
CA ALA A 71 -15.99 -3.56 -30.77
C ALA A 71 -17.30 -3.38 -29.98
N GLY A 72 -17.43 -4.07 -28.84
CA GLY A 72 -18.56 -3.89 -27.92
C GLY A 72 -18.64 -2.48 -27.35
N ALA A 73 -17.51 -1.89 -26.97
CA ALA A 73 -17.44 -0.51 -26.48
C ALA A 73 -17.79 0.53 -27.56
N LEU A 74 -17.41 0.29 -28.82
CA LEU A 74 -17.77 1.11 -29.97
C LEU A 74 -19.24 1.00 -30.37
N ALA A 75 -19.83 -0.17 -30.18
CA ALA A 75 -21.24 -0.43 -30.49
C ALA A 75 -22.19 0.09 -29.41
N ALA A 76 -21.68 0.54 -28.26
CA ALA A 76 -22.48 1.11 -27.20
C ALA A 76 -23.10 2.46 -27.60
N ASP A 77 -24.28 2.77 -27.04
CA ASP A 77 -25.01 4.01 -27.32
C ASP A 77 -24.37 5.26 -26.69
N HIS A 78 -23.21 5.13 -26.05
CA HIS A 78 -22.54 6.21 -25.32
C HIS A 78 -21.02 6.18 -25.52
N PRO A 79 -20.31 7.33 -25.52
CA PRO A 79 -18.84 7.36 -25.66
C PRO A 79 -18.04 6.72 -24.51
N LEU A 80 -18.62 6.65 -23.31
CA LEU A 80 -17.90 6.31 -22.08
C LEU A 80 -17.26 4.90 -22.05
N PRO A 81 -17.89 3.82 -22.54
CA PRO A 81 -17.26 2.50 -22.54
C PRO A 81 -15.91 2.48 -23.24
N LEU A 82 -15.80 3.12 -24.42
CA LEU A 82 -14.52 3.20 -25.13
C LEU A 82 -13.55 4.16 -24.43
N LEU A 83 -14.02 5.33 -24.00
CA LEU A 83 -13.14 6.31 -23.34
C LEU A 83 -12.61 5.83 -21.99
N GLY A 84 -13.38 5.02 -21.25
CA GLY A 84 -12.94 4.36 -20.02
C GLY A 84 -11.85 3.31 -20.27
N LEU A 85 -12.01 2.49 -21.32
CA LEU A 85 -10.98 1.53 -21.74
C LEU A 85 -9.69 2.26 -22.17
N VAL A 86 -9.82 3.30 -23.00
CA VAL A 86 -8.70 4.14 -23.45
C VAL A 86 -8.00 4.82 -22.28
N SER A 87 -8.76 5.35 -21.31
CA SER A 87 -8.22 5.96 -20.10
C SER A 87 -7.40 4.94 -19.31
N SER A 88 -7.91 3.73 -19.16
CA SER A 88 -7.21 2.65 -18.43
C SER A 88 -5.91 2.24 -19.14
N PHE A 89 -5.86 2.24 -20.47
CA PHE A 89 -4.62 2.03 -21.22
C PHE A 89 -3.62 3.17 -21.02
N LEU A 90 -4.07 4.43 -21.10
CA LEU A 90 -3.21 5.57 -20.86
C LEU A 90 -2.62 5.55 -19.45
N ASP A 91 -3.41 5.15 -18.46
CA ASP A 91 -2.97 5.04 -17.07
C ASP A 91 -1.92 3.93 -16.90
N ALA A 92 -2.22 2.73 -17.42
CA ALA A 92 -1.35 1.56 -17.31
C ALA A 92 -0.01 1.71 -18.04
N PHE A 93 0.01 2.40 -19.19
CA PHE A 93 1.17 2.45 -20.09
C PHE A 93 1.83 3.84 -20.22
N GLY A 94 1.12 4.92 -19.89
CA GLY A 94 1.54 6.29 -20.17
C GLY A 94 2.36 6.99 -19.07
N GLY A 95 2.25 6.55 -17.82
CA GLY A 95 3.00 7.17 -16.71
C GLY A 95 4.48 6.77 -16.65
N ASP A 96 5.34 7.66 -16.16
CA ASP A 96 6.70 7.29 -15.75
C ASP A 96 6.62 6.40 -14.50
N PRO A 97 7.27 5.22 -14.48
CA PRO A 97 7.28 4.37 -13.31
C PRO A 97 7.93 5.11 -12.13
N SER A 98 7.26 5.09 -10.98
CA SER A 98 7.84 5.59 -9.75
C SER A 98 9.07 4.76 -9.38
N PRO A 99 10.16 5.34 -8.86
CA PRO A 99 11.27 4.57 -8.29
C PRO A 99 10.83 3.58 -7.21
N LEU A 100 9.71 3.86 -6.53
CA LEU A 100 9.12 3.01 -5.49
C LEU A 100 8.15 1.95 -6.03
N ASP A 101 7.76 2.02 -7.30
CA ASP A 101 6.94 1.03 -7.99
C ASP A 101 7.45 0.81 -9.44
N PRO A 102 8.61 0.16 -9.61
CA PRO A 102 9.23 0.00 -10.90
C PRO A 102 8.46 -1.02 -11.76
N ARG A 103 8.22 -0.66 -13.03
CA ARG A 103 7.64 -1.59 -14.01
C ARG A 103 8.52 -2.84 -14.17
N PRO A 104 7.91 -4.04 -14.33
CA PRO A 104 8.67 -5.26 -14.59
C PRO A 104 9.55 -5.15 -15.84
N PRO A 105 10.71 -5.83 -15.88
CA PRO A 105 11.54 -5.88 -17.07
C PRO A 105 10.75 -6.41 -18.28
N GLY A 106 10.76 -5.67 -19.39
CA GLY A 106 10.03 -6.03 -20.61
C GLY A 106 8.54 -5.64 -20.60
N TRP A 107 8.09 -4.83 -19.63
CA TRP A 107 6.76 -4.23 -19.69
C TRP A 107 6.64 -3.29 -20.91
N PRO A 108 5.58 -3.39 -21.72
CA PRO A 108 5.41 -2.54 -22.89
C PRO A 108 5.31 -1.06 -22.52
N THR A 109 5.83 -0.19 -23.39
CA THR A 109 5.61 1.25 -23.31
C THR A 109 4.30 1.66 -24.00
N LEU A 110 3.85 2.89 -23.77
CA LEU A 110 2.73 3.45 -24.55
C LEU A 110 3.04 3.47 -26.06
N ASP A 111 4.30 3.71 -26.45
CA ASP A 111 4.73 3.66 -27.84
C ASP A 111 4.64 2.25 -28.43
N ASP A 112 5.01 1.22 -27.66
CA ASP A 112 4.84 -0.19 -28.08
C ASP A 112 3.36 -0.53 -28.28
N LEU A 113 2.50 -0.06 -27.37
CA LEU A 113 1.04 -0.24 -27.48
C LEU A 113 0.50 0.45 -28.73
N LEU A 114 0.85 1.71 -28.95
CA LEU A 114 0.47 2.47 -30.15
C LEU A 114 0.94 1.77 -31.42
N GLN A 115 2.19 1.29 -31.44
CA GLN A 115 2.75 0.57 -32.58
C GLN A 115 2.00 -0.74 -32.85
N SER A 116 1.62 -1.48 -31.81
CA SER A 116 0.82 -2.72 -31.96
C SER A 116 -0.55 -2.46 -32.62
N PHE A 117 -1.20 -1.35 -32.28
CA PHE A 117 -2.46 -0.94 -32.93
C PHE A 117 -2.25 -0.40 -34.34
N VAL A 118 -1.08 0.19 -34.64
CA VAL A 118 -0.69 0.57 -36.00
C VAL A 118 -0.51 -0.67 -36.90
N GLU A 119 0.03 -1.76 -36.35
CA GLU A 119 0.31 -2.99 -37.10
C GLU A 119 -0.92 -3.89 -37.34
N ALA A 120 -2.01 -3.68 -36.59
CA ALA A 120 -3.26 -4.40 -36.74
C ALA A 120 -4.34 -3.47 -37.34
N PRO A 121 -4.44 -3.28 -38.67
CA PRO A 121 -5.33 -2.31 -39.29
C PRO A 121 -6.80 -2.75 -39.27
N LEU A 122 -7.43 -2.56 -38.11
CA LEU A 122 -8.86 -2.81 -37.87
C LEU A 122 -9.55 -1.52 -37.41
N PRO A 123 -10.85 -1.31 -37.72
CA PRO A 123 -11.61 -0.16 -37.23
C PRO A 123 -11.53 0.04 -35.71
N GLU A 124 -11.51 -1.07 -34.96
CA GLU A 124 -11.37 -1.11 -33.50
C GLU A 124 -10.04 -0.47 -33.04
N THR A 125 -8.93 -0.86 -33.66
CA THR A 125 -7.61 -0.29 -33.33
C THR A 125 -7.50 1.18 -33.74
N SER A 126 -8.12 1.57 -34.85
CA SER A 126 -8.21 2.96 -35.30
C SER A 126 -8.98 3.82 -34.30
N ALA A 127 -10.04 3.27 -33.70
CA ALA A 127 -10.79 3.93 -32.66
C ALA A 127 -10.00 4.10 -31.37
N VAL A 128 -9.28 3.08 -30.92
CA VAL A 128 -8.41 3.18 -29.74
C VAL A 128 -7.29 4.20 -29.96
N LEU A 129 -6.63 4.20 -31.13
CA LEU A 129 -5.64 5.21 -31.50
C LEU A 129 -6.24 6.64 -31.43
N ALA A 130 -7.44 6.84 -31.99
CA ALA A 130 -8.14 8.12 -31.94
C ALA A 130 -8.45 8.55 -30.51
N GLY A 131 -8.90 7.62 -29.66
CA GLY A 131 -9.16 7.87 -28.24
C GLY A 131 -7.90 8.27 -27.48
N ILE A 132 -6.81 7.52 -27.63
CA ILE A 132 -5.52 7.79 -26.97
C ILE A 132 -5.01 9.18 -27.37
N ALA A 133 -5.04 9.50 -28.66
CA ALA A 133 -4.61 10.80 -29.16
C ALA A 133 -5.55 11.96 -28.75
N GLY A 134 -6.81 11.66 -28.48
CA GLY A 134 -7.79 12.62 -27.99
C GLY A 134 -7.59 12.95 -26.51
N LEU A 135 -7.49 11.93 -25.66
CA LEU A 135 -7.35 12.11 -24.21
C LEU A 135 -5.96 12.62 -23.80
N SER A 136 -4.88 12.21 -24.49
CA SER A 136 -3.50 12.63 -24.17
C SER A 136 -3.25 14.14 -24.28
N GLY A 137 -4.03 14.86 -25.12
CA GLY A 137 -3.80 16.28 -25.38
C GLY A 137 -2.60 16.58 -26.28
N ASP A 138 -1.92 15.56 -26.82
CA ASP A 138 -0.76 15.72 -27.71
C ASP A 138 -1.21 15.97 -29.16
N GLU A 139 -1.00 17.19 -29.65
CA GLU A 139 -1.33 17.62 -31.01
C GLU A 139 -0.53 16.89 -32.10
N VAL A 140 0.72 16.50 -31.80
CA VAL A 140 1.60 15.77 -32.72
C VAL A 140 1.09 14.35 -32.86
N LEU A 141 0.82 13.67 -31.74
CA LEU A 141 0.22 12.34 -31.73
C LEU A 141 -1.13 12.34 -32.45
N ARG A 142 -1.99 13.33 -32.18
CA ARG A 142 -3.27 13.51 -32.87
C ARG A 142 -3.14 13.67 -34.37
N SER A 143 -2.18 14.48 -34.82
CA SER A 143 -1.90 14.66 -36.25
C SER A 143 -1.37 13.38 -36.91
N ARG A 144 -0.52 12.61 -36.21
CA ARG A 144 -0.03 11.30 -36.68
C ARG A 144 -1.16 10.29 -36.80
N VAL A 145 -1.95 10.12 -35.75
CA VAL A 145 -3.08 9.18 -35.70
C VAL A 145 -4.13 9.51 -36.75
N ARG A 146 -4.47 10.79 -36.96
CA ARG A 146 -5.41 11.22 -38.00
C ARG A 146 -4.95 10.82 -39.41
N ARG A 147 -3.66 10.93 -39.72
CA ARG A 147 -3.11 10.50 -41.01
C ARG A 147 -3.17 8.99 -41.19
N GLU A 148 -2.88 8.24 -40.13
CA GLU A 148 -2.97 6.78 -40.12
C GLU A 148 -4.40 6.30 -40.39
N ILE A 149 -5.38 6.83 -39.66
CA ILE A 149 -6.80 6.50 -39.84
C ILE A 149 -7.27 6.85 -41.26
N ALA A 150 -6.86 8.01 -41.79
CA ALA A 150 -7.18 8.41 -43.16
C ALA A 150 -6.55 7.49 -44.22
N ALA A 151 -5.32 7.00 -43.98
CA ALA A 151 -4.66 6.05 -44.87
C ALA A 151 -5.34 4.68 -44.88
N ARG A 152 -5.87 4.24 -43.74
CA ARG A 152 -6.69 3.02 -43.62
C ARG A 152 -8.06 3.14 -44.28
N GLY A 153 -8.60 4.36 -44.36
CA GLY A 153 -9.94 4.62 -44.87
C GLY A 153 -11.05 4.27 -43.86
N ASP A 154 -10.69 4.11 -42.59
CA ASP A 154 -11.63 3.78 -41.53
C ASP A 154 -12.54 4.97 -41.20
N VAL A 155 -13.83 4.70 -41.01
CA VAL A 155 -14.83 5.69 -40.61
C VAL A 155 -15.12 5.53 -39.13
N LEU A 156 -14.83 6.56 -38.35
CA LEU A 156 -15.06 6.58 -36.91
C LEU A 156 -16.36 7.31 -36.55
N PRO A 157 -16.99 6.99 -35.40
CA PRO A 157 -18.10 7.76 -34.86
C PRO A 157 -17.75 9.25 -34.73
N ARG A 158 -18.73 10.13 -34.98
CA ARG A 158 -18.51 11.59 -34.97
C ARG A 158 -17.94 12.07 -33.64
N TRP A 159 -18.45 11.59 -32.51
CA TRP A 159 -17.99 11.98 -31.18
C TRP A 159 -16.49 11.69 -30.97
N LEU A 160 -15.98 10.63 -31.59
CA LEU A 160 -14.58 10.21 -31.47
C LEU A 160 -13.69 11.01 -32.43
N ALA A 161 -14.12 11.18 -33.68
CA ALA A 161 -13.39 11.97 -34.68
C ALA A 161 -13.30 13.47 -34.30
N GLU A 162 -14.34 13.97 -33.63
CA GLU A 162 -14.49 15.35 -33.16
C GLU A 162 -14.30 15.51 -31.64
N LEU A 163 -13.62 14.56 -30.96
CA LEU A 163 -13.49 14.59 -29.50
C LEU A 163 -12.89 15.90 -28.95
N HIS A 164 -11.96 16.52 -29.69
CA HIS A 164 -11.39 17.85 -29.42
C HIS A 164 -12.40 19.01 -29.40
N ARG A 165 -13.64 18.80 -29.88
CA ARG A 165 -14.73 19.79 -29.86
C ARG A 165 -15.69 19.59 -28.67
N SER A 166 -15.36 18.70 -27.74
CA SER A 166 -16.15 18.53 -26.52
C SER A 166 -16.12 19.82 -25.70
N VAL A 167 -17.24 20.16 -25.07
CA VAL A 167 -17.42 21.44 -24.35
C VAL A 167 -17.73 21.14 -22.89
N PRO A 168 -16.97 21.68 -21.93
CA PRO A 168 -17.27 21.50 -20.52
C PRO A 168 -18.57 22.22 -20.14
N ALA A 169 -19.20 21.79 -19.05
CA ALA A 169 -20.29 22.55 -18.46
C ALA A 169 -19.81 23.95 -18.01
N ASP A 170 -20.74 24.90 -17.98
CA ASP A 170 -20.52 26.29 -17.55
C ASP A 170 -20.42 26.44 -16.03
N ARG A 171 -20.71 25.37 -15.28
CA ARG A 171 -20.57 25.28 -13.83
C ARG A 171 -19.96 23.92 -13.43
N ALA A 172 -19.33 23.89 -12.27
CA ALA A 172 -19.01 22.67 -11.54
C ALA A 172 -19.86 22.61 -10.26
N VAL A 173 -19.96 21.44 -9.64
CA VAL A 173 -20.66 21.27 -8.37
C VAL A 173 -19.73 20.63 -7.35
N GLN A 174 -19.82 21.11 -6.12
CA GLN A 174 -19.10 20.59 -4.97
C GLN A 174 -20.09 19.99 -3.98
N VAL A 175 -19.84 18.75 -3.54
CA VAL A 175 -20.59 18.09 -2.47
C VAL A 175 -19.68 17.99 -1.26
N ARG A 176 -20.16 18.45 -0.09
CA ARG A 176 -19.39 18.46 1.16
C ARG A 176 -20.24 17.94 2.31
N HIS A 177 -19.60 17.23 3.23
CA HIS A 177 -20.17 16.91 4.52
C HIS A 177 -19.62 17.83 5.61
N VAL A 178 -20.42 18.16 6.64
CA VAL A 178 -20.05 19.10 7.71
C VAL A 178 -18.80 18.70 8.51
N LEU A 179 -18.51 17.39 8.59
CA LEU A 179 -17.29 16.88 9.22
C LEU A 179 -16.02 17.10 8.37
N GLY A 180 -16.18 17.36 7.07
CA GLY A 180 -15.10 17.78 6.18
C GLY A 180 -14.00 16.74 5.92
N ASP A 181 -14.31 15.45 6.04
CA ASP A 181 -13.36 14.36 5.75
C ASP A 181 -12.99 14.31 4.26
N SER A 182 -13.99 14.48 3.40
CA SER A 182 -13.84 14.45 1.96
C SER A 182 -14.87 15.36 1.28
N GLU A 183 -14.68 15.55 -0.01
CA GLU A 183 -15.63 16.22 -0.89
C GLU A 183 -15.71 15.53 -2.25
N ASP A 184 -16.84 15.69 -2.94
CA ASP A 184 -16.97 15.33 -4.35
C ASP A 184 -16.95 16.58 -5.22
N LEU A 185 -16.07 16.59 -6.22
CA LEU A 185 -16.03 17.59 -7.26
C LEU A 185 -16.62 17.01 -8.54
N VAL A 186 -17.72 17.60 -9.02
CA VAL A 186 -18.47 17.13 -10.18
C VAL A 186 -18.30 18.10 -11.34
N VAL A 187 -17.79 17.59 -12.46
CA VAL A 187 -17.56 18.36 -13.69
C VAL A 187 -18.26 17.70 -14.87
N GLY A 188 -19.14 18.44 -15.54
CA GLY A 188 -19.84 17.97 -16.74
C GLY A 188 -19.06 18.21 -18.03
N ILE A 189 -19.23 17.32 -19.01
CA ILE A 189 -18.69 17.41 -20.36
C ILE A 189 -19.75 17.01 -21.39
N ARG A 190 -19.85 17.76 -22.49
CA ARG A 190 -20.69 17.43 -23.63
C ARG A 190 -19.85 17.05 -24.84
N PHE A 191 -20.14 15.90 -25.44
CA PHE A 191 -19.46 15.39 -26.63
C PHE A 191 -20.06 15.98 -27.92
N ALA A 192 -19.34 15.82 -29.04
CA ALA A 192 -19.74 16.39 -30.33
C ALA A 192 -21.01 15.78 -30.96
N ASP A 193 -21.46 14.61 -30.48
CA ASP A 193 -22.73 13.99 -30.86
C ASP A 193 -23.92 14.45 -29.97
N GLY A 194 -23.66 15.29 -28.97
CA GLY A 194 -24.65 15.78 -28.03
C GLY A 194 -24.85 14.92 -26.78
N SER A 195 -24.17 13.77 -26.68
CA SER A 195 -24.14 12.99 -25.43
C SER A 195 -23.38 13.73 -24.33
N ASP A 196 -23.73 13.43 -23.08
CA ASP A 196 -23.22 14.11 -21.88
C ASP A 196 -22.60 13.11 -20.91
N ALA A 197 -21.57 13.53 -20.18
CA ALA A 197 -21.01 12.78 -19.06
C ALA A 197 -20.61 13.72 -17.94
N CYS A 198 -20.45 13.17 -16.73
CA CYS A 198 -19.87 13.87 -15.60
C CYS A 198 -18.72 13.06 -15.00
N ALA A 199 -17.60 13.73 -14.74
CA ALA A 199 -16.54 13.20 -13.89
C ALA A 199 -16.83 13.61 -12.44
N VAL A 200 -16.81 12.64 -11.53
CA VAL A 200 -16.94 12.84 -10.09
C VAL A 200 -15.60 12.48 -9.47
N VAL A 201 -14.95 13.44 -8.81
CA VAL A 201 -13.63 13.26 -8.18
C VAL A 201 -13.80 13.39 -6.66
N LEU A 202 -13.45 12.33 -5.94
CA LEU A 202 -13.47 12.30 -4.47
C LEU A 202 -12.11 12.74 -3.94
N VAL A 203 -12.08 13.88 -3.25
CA VAL A 203 -10.88 14.43 -2.61
C VAL A 203 -10.91 14.13 -1.11
N ASP A 204 -9.89 13.45 -0.60
CA ASP A 204 -9.75 13.12 0.82
C ASP A 204 -8.86 14.15 1.53
N HIS A 205 -9.44 14.90 2.45
CA HIS A 205 -8.75 15.95 3.19
C HIS A 205 -8.01 15.43 4.42
N ASN A 206 -8.21 14.18 4.85
CA ASN A 206 -7.44 13.61 5.95
C ASN A 206 -6.06 13.15 5.50
N MET A 207 -5.88 12.94 4.19
CA MET A 207 -4.61 12.59 3.55
C MET A 207 -3.92 13.78 2.85
N GLY A 208 -4.22 15.01 3.26
CA GLY A 208 -3.61 16.22 2.70
C GLY A 208 -4.29 16.76 1.44
N GLY A 209 -5.55 16.38 1.17
CA GLY A 209 -6.32 16.90 0.03
C GLY A 209 -6.00 16.17 -1.28
N VAL A 210 -5.90 14.84 -1.23
CA VAL A 210 -5.51 14.01 -2.38
C VAL A 210 -6.74 13.44 -3.08
N ALA A 211 -6.66 13.28 -4.40
CA ALA A 211 -7.66 12.53 -5.15
C ALA A 211 -7.56 11.04 -4.77
N LYS A 212 -8.57 10.55 -4.06
CA LYS A 212 -8.61 9.17 -3.54
C LYS A 212 -9.35 8.23 -4.47
N ASP A 213 -10.37 8.76 -5.14
CA ASP A 213 -11.16 8.02 -6.12
C ASP A 213 -11.70 9.00 -7.16
N ALA A 214 -12.06 8.48 -8.32
CA ALA A 214 -12.92 9.17 -9.27
C ALA A 214 -13.67 8.17 -10.13
N PHE A 215 -14.84 8.56 -10.59
CA PHE A 215 -15.64 7.78 -11.54
C PHE A 215 -16.36 8.69 -12.52
N VAL A 216 -16.80 8.11 -13.64
CA VAL A 216 -17.43 8.86 -14.72
C VAL A 216 -18.82 8.28 -14.97
N VAL A 217 -19.83 9.14 -14.98
CA VAL A 217 -21.24 8.76 -15.17
C VAL A 217 -21.79 9.36 -16.47
N PRO A 218 -22.62 8.62 -17.21
CA PRO A 218 -23.35 9.19 -18.35
C PRO A 218 -24.45 10.13 -17.84
N GLY A 219 -24.72 11.18 -18.61
CA GLY A 219 -25.79 12.13 -18.35
C GLY A 219 -25.29 13.55 -18.10
N PRO A 220 -26.18 14.55 -18.30
CA PRO A 220 -25.86 15.95 -18.09
C PRO A 220 -25.72 16.27 -16.61
N LEU A 221 -24.89 17.28 -16.30
CA LEU A 221 -24.61 17.71 -14.92
C LEU A 221 -25.85 17.90 -14.04
N PRO A 222 -26.95 18.54 -14.49
CA PRO A 222 -28.15 18.68 -13.66
C PRO A 222 -28.78 17.36 -13.22
N GLU A 223 -28.74 16.32 -14.07
CA GLU A 223 -29.30 14.99 -13.73
C GLU A 223 -28.42 14.27 -12.72
N VAL A 224 -27.10 14.33 -12.90
CA VAL A 224 -26.14 13.74 -11.96
C VAL A 224 -26.22 14.44 -10.60
N VAL A 225 -26.35 15.76 -10.58
CA VAL A 225 -26.56 16.53 -9.35
C VAL A 225 -27.87 16.14 -8.67
N ALA A 226 -28.95 15.94 -9.42
CA ALA A 226 -30.21 15.48 -8.85
C ALA A 226 -30.07 14.07 -8.21
N LEU A 227 -29.34 13.16 -8.87
CA LEU A 227 -29.04 11.84 -8.30
C LEU A 227 -28.22 11.93 -7.00
N LEU A 228 -27.23 12.83 -6.95
CA LEU A 228 -26.44 13.06 -5.74
C LEU A 228 -27.29 13.66 -4.62
N GLN A 229 -28.21 14.57 -4.94
CA GLN A 229 -29.18 15.12 -3.99
C GLN A 229 -30.13 14.04 -3.45
N GLU A 230 -30.64 13.17 -4.33
CA GLU A 230 -31.49 12.05 -3.93
C GLU A 230 -30.73 11.04 -3.06
N ALA A 231 -29.46 10.78 -3.37
CA ALA A 231 -28.60 9.90 -2.58
C ALA A 231 -28.26 10.48 -1.20
N ALA A 232 -28.02 11.79 -1.10
CA ALA A 232 -27.88 12.50 0.17
C ALA A 232 -29.20 12.49 0.96
N GLY A 233 -30.34 12.51 0.25
CA GLY A 233 -31.67 12.47 0.86
C GLY A 233 -31.94 13.71 1.72
N ASP A 234 -32.57 13.50 2.88
CA ASP A 234 -32.84 14.56 3.86
C ASP A 234 -31.66 14.78 4.84
N ASP A 235 -30.44 14.37 4.48
CA ASP A 235 -29.26 14.56 5.34
C ASP A 235 -28.92 16.06 5.44
N PRO A 236 -29.13 16.72 6.59
CA PRO A 236 -28.86 18.15 6.73
C PRO A 236 -27.36 18.45 6.86
N ASP A 237 -26.53 17.42 7.00
CA ASP A 237 -25.08 17.56 7.21
C ASP A 237 -24.30 17.50 5.88
N THR A 238 -24.97 17.20 4.76
CA THR A 238 -24.41 17.22 3.41
C THR A 238 -24.93 18.41 2.61
N SER A 239 -24.04 19.24 2.06
CA SER A 239 -24.37 20.37 1.19
C SER A 239 -23.88 20.14 -0.25
N LEU A 240 -24.66 20.64 -1.21
CA LEU A 240 -24.30 20.68 -2.62
C LEU A 240 -24.31 22.14 -3.08
N GLU A 241 -23.18 22.62 -3.56
CA GLU A 241 -22.96 24.03 -3.91
C GLU A 241 -22.37 24.14 -5.31
N ASP A 242 -22.73 25.21 -6.02
CA ASP A 242 -22.07 25.55 -7.28
C ASP A 242 -20.62 25.98 -7.01
N LEU A 243 -19.71 25.49 -7.85
CA LEU A 243 -18.29 25.81 -7.83
C LEU A 243 -17.89 26.42 -9.17
N ASP A 244 -17.04 27.45 -9.12
CA ASP A 244 -16.48 28.04 -10.32
C ASP A 244 -15.66 26.98 -11.09
N PRO A 245 -15.89 26.78 -12.41
CA PRO A 245 -15.14 25.82 -13.20
C PRO A 245 -13.61 25.99 -13.14
N ALA A 246 -13.12 27.22 -13.00
CA ALA A 246 -11.69 27.49 -12.85
C ALA A 246 -11.17 27.03 -11.48
N ASP A 247 -11.96 27.18 -10.42
CA ASP A 247 -11.63 26.69 -9.08
C ASP A 247 -11.65 25.16 -9.04
N ALA A 248 -12.66 24.54 -9.66
CA ALA A 248 -12.73 23.08 -9.82
C ALA A 248 -11.48 22.55 -10.54
N ARG A 249 -11.05 23.22 -11.62
CA ARG A 249 -9.81 22.87 -12.32
C ARG A 249 -8.60 22.93 -11.40
N ALA A 250 -8.43 24.02 -10.66
CA ALA A 250 -7.29 24.21 -9.77
C ALA A 250 -7.24 23.12 -8.69
N ARG A 251 -8.37 22.88 -8.01
CA ARG A 251 -8.48 21.89 -6.92
C ARG A 251 -8.28 20.46 -7.37
N ILE A 252 -8.89 20.04 -8.48
CA ILE A 252 -8.70 18.67 -8.99
C ILE A 252 -7.25 18.47 -9.45
N THR A 253 -6.67 19.46 -10.15
CA THR A 253 -5.26 19.38 -10.59
C THR A 253 -4.31 19.23 -9.40
N GLU A 254 -4.51 20.03 -8.35
CA GLU A 254 -3.75 19.95 -7.11
C GLU A 254 -3.91 18.58 -6.42
N ALA A 255 -5.14 18.10 -6.26
CA ALA A 255 -5.44 16.85 -5.58
C ALA A 255 -4.85 15.62 -6.30
N VAL A 256 -4.88 15.60 -7.65
CA VAL A 256 -4.25 14.55 -8.45
C VAL A 256 -2.73 14.61 -8.35
N ALA A 257 -2.14 15.81 -8.40
CA ALA A 257 -0.70 15.98 -8.26
C ALA A 257 -0.19 15.55 -6.87
N LEU A 258 -0.91 15.88 -5.79
CA LEU A 258 -0.57 15.43 -4.45
C LEU A 258 -0.72 13.91 -4.31
N GLY A 259 -1.80 13.32 -4.87
CA GLY A 259 -2.03 11.88 -4.87
C GLY A 259 -0.90 11.08 -5.54
N ALA A 260 -0.27 11.63 -6.58
CA ALA A 260 0.87 10.99 -7.26
C ALA A 260 2.12 10.82 -6.37
N HIS A 261 2.21 11.55 -5.25
CA HIS A 261 3.32 11.45 -4.30
C HIS A 261 3.01 10.50 -3.13
N VAL A 262 1.80 9.96 -3.04
CA VAL A 262 1.39 9.05 -1.96
C VAL A 262 1.93 7.64 -2.21
N TYR A 263 2.49 7.01 -1.17
CA TYR A 263 2.93 5.62 -1.20
C TYR A 263 2.36 4.81 -0.03
N PRO A 264 1.81 3.59 -0.27
CA PRO A 264 1.55 3.01 -1.60
C PRO A 264 0.53 3.86 -2.39
N PRO A 265 0.51 3.75 -3.74
CA PRO A 265 -0.47 4.47 -4.56
C PRO A 265 -1.90 4.23 -4.09
N LEU A 266 -2.74 5.26 -4.20
CA LEU A 266 -4.17 5.13 -3.91
C LEU A 266 -4.87 4.45 -5.08
N GLU A 267 -5.54 3.34 -4.79
CA GLU A 267 -6.24 2.53 -5.78
C GLU A 267 -7.68 2.25 -5.32
N SER A 268 -8.61 2.36 -6.26
CA SER A 268 -10.00 1.95 -6.14
C SER A 268 -10.37 1.05 -7.33
N GLU A 269 -11.64 0.69 -7.48
CA GLU A 269 -12.08 -0.04 -8.68
C GLU A 269 -11.97 0.81 -9.96
N THR A 270 -12.00 2.14 -9.84
CA THR A 270 -12.05 3.09 -10.96
C THR A 270 -10.84 4.02 -11.01
N TRP A 271 -10.11 4.18 -9.92
CA TRP A 271 -8.93 5.02 -9.78
C TRP A 271 -7.67 4.15 -9.60
N PRO A 272 -6.55 4.46 -10.27
CA PRO A 272 -6.32 5.58 -11.19
C PRO A 272 -6.77 5.34 -12.64
N GLY A 273 -7.45 4.25 -12.98
CA GLY A 273 -7.81 3.92 -14.38
C GLY A 273 -8.56 5.03 -15.15
N CYS A 274 -9.42 5.81 -14.48
CA CYS A 274 -10.14 6.93 -15.08
C CYS A 274 -9.36 8.27 -15.07
N ARG A 275 -8.18 8.33 -14.44
CA ARG A 275 -7.38 9.55 -14.27
C ARG A 275 -7.09 10.27 -15.60
N PRO A 276 -6.60 9.62 -16.67
CA PRO A 276 -6.39 10.30 -17.95
C PRO A 276 -7.65 10.96 -18.53
N PHE A 277 -8.82 10.35 -18.35
CA PHE A 277 -10.10 10.97 -18.73
C PHE A 277 -10.42 12.19 -17.86
N VAL A 278 -10.28 12.07 -16.54
CA VAL A 278 -10.51 13.20 -15.60
C VAL A 278 -9.59 14.37 -15.93
N GLU A 279 -8.30 14.12 -16.11
CA GLU A 279 -7.33 15.15 -16.47
C GLU A 279 -7.65 15.81 -17.82
N TRP A 280 -8.14 15.03 -18.80
CA TRP A 280 -8.60 15.58 -20.07
C TRP A 280 -9.80 16.52 -19.89
N VAL A 281 -10.82 16.13 -19.13
CA VAL A 281 -11.97 17.00 -18.82
C VAL A 281 -11.52 18.26 -18.10
N VAL A 282 -10.66 18.13 -17.09
CA VAL A 282 -10.14 19.24 -16.28
C VAL A 282 -9.34 20.23 -17.13
N ARG A 283 -8.59 19.77 -18.14
CA ARG A 283 -7.86 20.64 -19.08
C ARG A 283 -8.78 21.53 -19.93
N LEU A 284 -10.03 21.10 -20.17
CA LEU A 284 -11.01 21.87 -20.93
C LEU A 284 -11.61 23.03 -20.13
N LEU A 285 -11.57 22.95 -18.80
CA LEU A 285 -12.08 24.00 -17.92
C LEU A 285 -11.20 25.27 -18.00
N PRO A 286 -11.76 26.47 -17.70
CA PRO A 286 -10.98 27.71 -17.65
C PRO A 286 -9.82 27.62 -16.66
N ALA A 287 -8.68 28.24 -17.00
CA ALA A 287 -7.54 28.38 -16.07
C ALA A 287 -7.73 29.60 -15.16
N GLY A 288 -6.89 29.70 -14.12
CA GLY A 288 -6.81 30.91 -13.26
C GLY A 288 -7.73 30.92 -12.05
N GLY A 289 -8.33 29.78 -11.69
CA GLY A 289 -9.07 29.63 -10.44
C GLY A 289 -8.17 29.41 -9.23
N THR A 290 -8.82 29.30 -8.07
CA THR A 290 -8.21 29.16 -6.75
C THR A 290 -8.27 27.71 -6.28
N GLY A 291 -7.10 27.15 -5.95
CA GLY A 291 -6.97 25.81 -5.36
C GLY A 291 -7.42 25.76 -3.90
N TYR A 292 -6.95 24.76 -3.17
CA TYR A 292 -7.23 24.66 -1.74
C TYR A 292 -6.47 25.73 -0.95
N VAL A 293 -7.17 26.41 -0.04
CA VAL A 293 -6.54 27.32 0.92
C VAL A 293 -6.46 26.59 2.25
N ARG A 294 -5.25 26.16 2.61
CA ARG A 294 -5.01 25.56 3.93
C ARG A 294 -5.11 26.66 5.00
N PRO A 295 -5.89 26.49 6.07
CA PRO A 295 -5.93 27.45 7.16
C PRO A 295 -4.55 27.56 7.81
N GLU A 296 -4.06 28.79 8.00
CA GLU A 296 -2.84 29.05 8.76
C GLU A 296 -3.21 29.28 10.23
N TRP A 297 -2.56 28.54 11.13
CA TRP A 297 -2.72 28.70 12.58
C TRP A 297 -1.41 29.21 13.17
N SER A 298 -1.41 30.46 13.64
CA SER A 298 -0.24 30.96 14.35
C SER A 298 -0.11 30.30 15.73
N GLU A 299 1.08 30.34 16.33
CA GLU A 299 1.27 29.91 17.72
C GLU A 299 0.35 30.67 18.70
N ALA A 300 -0.04 31.89 18.36
CA ALA A 300 -0.98 32.67 19.17
C ALA A 300 -2.41 32.11 19.06
N ASP A 301 -2.83 31.70 17.86
CA ASP A 301 -4.17 31.14 17.62
C ASP A 301 -4.32 29.76 18.26
N THR A 302 -3.30 28.91 18.16
CA THR A 302 -3.31 27.58 18.80
C THR A 302 -3.32 27.69 20.32
N ARG A 303 -2.55 28.62 20.89
CA ARG A 303 -2.58 28.92 22.33
C ARG A 303 -3.94 29.45 22.77
N ALA A 304 -4.51 30.38 22.01
CA ALA A 304 -5.84 30.91 22.31
C ALA A 304 -6.91 29.80 22.23
N LEU A 305 -6.79 28.85 21.29
CA LEU A 305 -7.67 27.69 21.21
C LEU A 305 -7.53 26.77 22.42
N ALA A 306 -6.30 26.48 22.86
CA ALA A 306 -6.04 25.69 24.06
C ALA A 306 -6.64 26.37 25.31
N GLU A 307 -6.44 27.67 25.48
CA GLU A 307 -7.01 28.45 26.59
C GLU A 307 -8.55 28.43 26.58
N ARG A 308 -9.18 28.58 25.41
CA ARG A 308 -10.65 28.46 25.28
C ARG A 308 -11.14 27.07 25.67
N PHE A 309 -10.44 26.01 25.24
CA PHE A 309 -10.78 24.64 25.60
C PHE A 309 -10.68 24.41 27.12
N LEU A 310 -9.57 24.82 27.74
CA LEU A 310 -9.34 24.67 29.17
C LEU A 310 -10.34 25.49 30.01
N ALA A 311 -10.77 26.65 29.52
CA ALA A 311 -11.80 27.47 30.17
C ALA A 311 -13.23 26.95 29.94
N SER A 312 -13.43 26.01 29.02
CA SER A 312 -14.76 25.48 28.68
C SER A 312 -15.25 24.43 29.70
N PRO A 313 -16.56 24.14 29.74
CA PRO A 313 -17.10 23.04 30.55
C PRO A 313 -16.50 21.66 30.23
N HIS A 314 -15.88 21.51 29.06
CA HIS A 314 -15.25 20.27 28.62
C HIS A 314 -13.80 20.12 29.12
N GLY A 315 -13.12 21.21 29.47
CA GLY A 315 -11.74 21.22 29.95
C GLY A 315 -11.55 20.86 31.44
N THR A 316 -12.53 20.22 32.07
CA THR A 316 -12.65 20.08 33.55
C THR A 316 -11.71 19.08 34.22
N GLY A 317 -10.58 18.74 33.59
CA GLY A 317 -9.51 17.92 34.17
C GLY A 317 -8.48 18.76 34.94
N PRO A 318 -7.53 18.14 35.66
CA PRO A 318 -6.38 18.86 36.20
C PRO A 318 -5.60 19.51 35.04
N ASP A 319 -5.50 20.84 35.08
CA ASP A 319 -4.66 21.65 34.19
C ASP A 319 -3.19 21.51 34.61
N ASP A 320 -2.68 20.28 34.45
CA ASP A 320 -1.29 19.92 34.72
C ASP A 320 -0.44 20.03 33.44
N ALA A 321 0.88 20.11 33.62
CA ALA A 321 1.81 20.25 32.51
C ALA A 321 1.72 19.10 31.49
N ASP A 322 1.36 17.89 31.95
CA ASP A 322 1.24 16.71 31.10
C ASP A 322 -0.01 16.78 30.20
N ALA A 323 -1.14 17.24 30.73
CA ALA A 323 -2.38 17.42 29.99
C ALA A 323 -2.22 18.47 28.89
N ARG A 324 -1.49 19.56 29.17
CA ARG A 324 -1.14 20.58 28.17
C ARG A 324 -0.26 20.02 27.07
N LEU A 325 0.73 19.20 27.41
CA LEU A 325 1.64 18.60 26.43
C LEU A 325 0.92 17.60 25.52
N LEU A 326 -0.07 16.86 26.02
CA LEU A 326 -0.95 16.03 25.19
C LEU A 326 -1.89 16.85 24.31
N LEU A 327 -2.44 17.95 24.83
CA LEU A 327 -3.28 18.85 24.06
C LEU A 327 -2.49 19.48 22.90
N ASP A 328 -1.27 19.94 23.16
CA ASP A 328 -0.37 20.48 22.14
C ASP A 328 -0.13 19.45 21.01
N ARG A 329 -0.01 18.16 21.34
CA ARG A 329 0.10 17.09 20.33
C ARG A 329 -1.18 16.91 19.51
N LEU A 330 -2.36 17.03 20.12
CA LEU A 330 -3.63 16.98 19.38
C LEU A 330 -3.81 18.19 18.46
N LEU A 331 -3.41 19.38 18.93
CA LEU A 331 -3.43 20.60 18.12
C LEU A 331 -2.45 20.47 16.94
N TRP A 332 -1.23 20.00 17.21
CA TRP A 332 -0.22 19.76 16.18
C TRP A 332 -0.67 18.74 15.13
N PHE A 333 -1.34 17.66 15.58
CA PHE A 333 -1.93 16.69 14.66
C PHE A 333 -2.92 17.38 13.71
N GLY A 334 -3.78 18.26 14.21
CA GLY A 334 -4.76 18.94 13.37
C GLY A 334 -4.18 20.04 12.47
N THR A 335 -3.18 20.81 12.94
CA THR A 335 -2.59 21.93 12.19
C THR A 335 -1.55 21.47 11.17
N ASP A 336 -0.62 20.60 11.56
CA ASP A 336 0.57 20.33 10.74
C ASP A 336 0.50 18.98 10.04
N TYR A 337 0.09 17.92 10.74
CA TYR A 337 0.03 16.57 10.17
C TYR A 337 -1.23 16.31 9.36
N GLY A 338 -2.36 16.74 9.88
CA GLY A 338 -3.69 16.53 9.32
C GLY A 338 -4.11 17.69 8.42
N PRO A 339 -5.41 18.00 8.37
CA PRO A 339 -5.98 18.88 7.34
C PRO A 339 -5.60 20.36 7.39
N GLY A 340 -4.86 20.81 8.42
CA GLY A 340 -4.65 22.23 8.66
C GLY A 340 -5.70 22.86 9.56
N ASP A 341 -6.51 22.06 10.25
CA ASP A 341 -7.59 22.53 11.10
C ASP A 341 -7.73 21.67 12.39
N PRO A 342 -7.26 22.15 13.55
CA PRO A 342 -7.28 21.42 14.82
C PRO A 342 -8.68 21.26 15.43
N MET A 343 -9.69 21.94 14.89
CA MET A 343 -11.06 21.80 15.35
C MET A 343 -11.89 20.83 14.51
N ARG A 344 -11.31 20.23 13.45
CA ARG A 344 -11.99 19.25 12.61
C ARG A 344 -11.81 17.84 13.17
N TRP A 345 -12.88 17.29 13.75
CA TRP A 345 -12.92 15.93 14.26
C TRP A 345 -14.06 15.14 13.63
N SER A 346 -13.77 13.89 13.33
CA SER A 346 -14.66 12.93 12.68
C SER A 346 -14.27 11.51 13.11
N PRO A 347 -15.10 10.49 12.87
CA PRO A 347 -14.71 9.10 13.09
C PRO A 347 -13.38 8.74 12.39
N THR A 348 -13.20 9.20 11.15
CA THR A 348 -11.99 8.98 10.35
C THR A 348 -10.75 9.63 10.98
N ALA A 349 -10.86 10.88 11.44
CA ALA A 349 -9.76 11.58 12.10
C ALA A 349 -9.36 10.89 13.41
N VAL A 350 -10.33 10.35 14.16
CA VAL A 350 -10.09 9.55 15.37
C VAL A 350 -9.36 8.26 15.04
N GLU A 351 -9.79 7.53 14.00
CA GLU A 351 -9.11 6.33 13.52
C GLU A 351 -7.65 6.64 13.17
N ILE A 352 -7.40 7.65 12.33
CA ILE A 352 -6.04 8.03 11.92
C ILE A 352 -5.18 8.38 13.13
N LEU A 353 -5.72 9.14 14.09
CA LEU A 353 -5.00 9.55 15.28
C LEU A 353 -4.62 8.35 16.18
N LEU A 354 -5.60 7.51 16.52
CA LEU A 354 -5.46 6.46 17.53
C LEU A 354 -4.94 5.13 16.97
N ALA A 355 -5.26 4.79 15.72
CA ALA A 355 -4.80 3.55 15.11
C ALA A 355 -3.40 3.70 14.48
N ASP A 356 -3.04 4.89 14.00
CA ASP A 356 -1.78 5.14 13.30
C ASP A 356 -0.91 6.22 13.95
N TRP A 357 -1.33 7.49 13.92
CA TRP A 357 -0.43 8.62 14.11
C TRP A 357 0.25 8.65 15.49
N ILE A 358 -0.52 8.69 16.59
CA ILE A 358 0.08 8.69 17.94
C ILE A 358 0.90 7.43 18.14
N PRO A 359 0.34 6.22 17.89
CA PRO A 359 1.11 5.01 18.00
C PRO A 359 2.47 5.10 17.26
N ARG A 360 2.46 5.60 16.03
CA ARG A 360 3.59 5.53 15.11
C ARG A 360 4.58 6.68 15.26
N LYS A 361 4.14 7.89 15.61
CA LYS A 361 4.95 9.12 15.54
C LYS A 361 5.27 9.73 16.89
N VAL A 362 4.51 9.39 17.94
CA VAL A 362 4.70 9.97 19.27
C VAL A 362 5.52 9.04 20.15
N VAL A 363 6.72 9.52 20.50
CA VAL A 363 7.58 8.89 21.51
C VAL A 363 7.27 9.51 22.88
N ALA A 364 6.65 8.74 23.75
CA ALA A 364 6.33 9.10 25.14
C ALA A 364 6.00 7.83 25.94
N GLU A 365 6.05 7.93 27.27
CA GLU A 365 5.70 6.83 28.18
C GLU A 365 4.25 6.38 28.00
N ALA A 366 4.01 5.07 28.06
CA ALA A 366 2.68 4.49 27.85
C ALA A 366 1.64 5.00 28.87
N GLU A 367 2.06 5.29 30.10
CA GLU A 367 1.18 5.86 31.14
C GLU A 367 0.69 7.26 30.77
N HIS A 368 1.56 8.08 30.17
CA HIS A 368 1.21 9.41 29.70
C HIS A 368 0.24 9.32 28.50
N LEU A 369 0.55 8.46 27.53
CA LEU A 369 -0.28 8.23 26.34
C LEU A 369 -1.65 7.62 26.67
N ALA A 370 -1.76 6.81 27.72
CA ALA A 370 -3.03 6.23 28.14
C ALA A 370 -4.12 7.26 28.48
N ARG A 371 -3.77 8.53 28.73
CA ARG A 371 -4.70 9.64 29.00
C ARG A 371 -5.33 10.24 27.73
N VAL A 372 -4.76 9.98 26.54
CA VAL A 372 -5.19 10.58 25.26
C VAL A 372 -6.67 10.35 24.96
N PRO A 373 -7.24 9.13 25.07
CA PRO A 373 -8.63 8.90 24.69
C PRO A 373 -9.62 9.72 25.54
N GLN A 374 -9.30 9.97 26.81
CA GLN A 374 -10.14 10.81 27.67
C GLN A 374 -10.07 12.28 27.26
N LEU A 375 -8.85 12.79 27.02
CA LEU A 375 -8.64 14.16 26.54
C LEU A 375 -9.31 14.39 25.19
N LEU A 376 -9.16 13.44 24.27
CA LEU A 376 -9.73 13.49 22.93
C LEU A 376 -11.26 13.58 22.97
N ARG A 377 -11.94 12.76 23.80
CA ARG A 377 -13.40 12.86 23.97
C ARG A 377 -13.84 14.22 24.51
N ALA A 378 -13.07 14.84 25.39
CA ALA A 378 -13.37 16.19 25.89
C ALA A 378 -13.17 17.23 24.77
N PHE A 379 -12.07 17.13 24.04
CA PHE A 379 -11.72 18.05 22.97
C PHE A 379 -12.70 17.98 21.79
N ILE A 380 -13.10 16.78 21.35
CA ILE A 380 -14.15 16.57 20.33
C ILE A 380 -15.44 17.30 20.71
N ARG A 381 -15.92 17.12 21.95
CA ARG A 381 -17.16 17.79 22.41
C ARG A 381 -17.05 19.30 22.35
N PHE A 382 -15.91 19.85 22.77
CA PHE A 382 -15.64 21.28 22.67
C PHE A 382 -15.64 21.76 21.21
N CYS A 383 -14.88 21.11 20.32
CA CYS A 383 -14.81 21.48 18.92
C CYS A 383 -16.17 21.40 18.22
N HIS A 384 -16.93 20.34 18.48
CA HIS A 384 -18.26 20.14 17.90
C HIS A 384 -19.26 21.16 18.42
N ALA A 385 -19.21 21.51 19.71
CA ALA A 385 -20.07 22.55 20.28
C ALA A 385 -19.78 23.94 19.67
N GLU A 386 -18.50 24.31 19.54
CA GLU A 386 -18.08 25.57 18.91
C GLU A 386 -18.49 25.66 17.44
N ARG A 387 -18.52 24.53 16.74
CA ARG A 387 -18.88 24.44 15.31
C ARG A 387 -20.36 24.20 15.05
N GLY A 388 -21.16 24.01 16.09
CA GLY A 388 -22.58 23.68 15.96
C GLY A 388 -22.82 22.31 15.29
N ILE A 389 -21.88 21.37 15.42
CA ILE A 389 -22.04 20.00 14.91
C ILE A 389 -23.15 19.32 15.69
N ARG A 390 -24.02 18.60 14.98
CA ARG A 390 -25.17 17.94 15.58
C ARG A 390 -24.77 16.92 16.65
N PRO A 391 -25.62 16.73 17.68
CA PRO A 391 -25.35 15.76 18.74
C PRO A 391 -25.17 14.33 18.22
N GLU A 392 -25.86 13.96 17.15
CA GLU A 392 -25.77 12.62 16.55
C GLU A 392 -24.35 12.36 15.99
N LEU A 393 -23.81 13.27 15.19
CA LEU A 393 -22.45 13.17 14.64
C LEU A 393 -21.38 13.26 15.75
N THR A 394 -21.65 14.04 16.80
CA THR A 394 -20.80 14.08 17.99
C THR A 394 -20.77 12.73 18.69
N ALA A 395 -21.94 12.09 18.87
CA ALA A 395 -22.02 10.77 19.48
C ALA A 395 -21.32 9.70 18.63
N GLU A 396 -21.45 9.76 17.30
CA GLU A 396 -20.74 8.87 16.37
C GLU A 396 -19.22 9.03 16.47
N THR A 397 -18.72 10.27 16.47
CA THR A 397 -17.29 10.56 16.60
C THR A 397 -16.72 10.08 17.94
N LEU A 398 -17.51 10.21 19.03
CA LEU A 398 -17.13 9.68 20.34
C LEU A 398 -17.16 8.15 20.37
N ALA A 399 -18.12 7.51 19.69
CA ALA A 399 -18.19 6.06 19.57
C ALA A 399 -16.96 5.50 18.83
N ALA A 400 -16.43 6.22 17.83
CA ALA A 400 -15.17 5.85 17.18
C ALA A 400 -13.99 5.84 18.18
N VAL A 401 -13.96 6.78 19.14
CA VAL A 401 -12.93 6.74 20.21
C VAL A 401 -13.08 5.46 21.04
N ASP A 402 -14.31 5.09 21.40
CA ASP A 402 -14.59 3.88 22.16
C ASP A 402 -14.20 2.61 21.38
N GLU A 403 -14.40 2.60 20.06
CA GLU A 403 -14.04 1.51 19.16
C GLU A 403 -12.52 1.31 19.05
N PHE A 404 -11.76 2.39 18.82
CA PHE A 404 -10.32 2.31 18.59
C PHE A 404 -9.48 2.30 19.87
N GLU A 405 -10.02 2.73 21.01
CA GLU A 405 -9.28 2.79 22.27
C GLU A 405 -8.64 1.45 22.70
N PRO A 406 -9.31 0.29 22.66
CA PRO A 406 -8.69 -0.98 23.07
C PRO A 406 -7.44 -1.32 22.24
N GLY A 407 -7.50 -1.13 20.92
CA GLY A 407 -6.37 -1.37 20.02
C GLY A 407 -5.23 -0.37 20.26
N TYR A 408 -5.57 0.90 20.46
CA TYR A 408 -4.62 1.96 20.82
C TYR A 408 -3.88 1.64 22.12
N GLN A 409 -4.61 1.27 23.18
CA GLN A 409 -4.06 0.92 24.49
C GLN A 409 -3.10 -0.28 24.38
N GLN A 410 -3.43 -1.28 23.56
CA GLN A 410 -2.52 -2.38 23.28
C GLN A 410 -1.27 -1.90 22.52
N ALA A 411 -1.45 -1.06 21.50
CA ALA A 411 -0.36 -0.56 20.66
C ALA A 411 0.67 0.25 21.44
N ILE A 412 0.26 1.18 22.31
CA ILE A 412 1.22 2.00 23.09
C ILE A 412 2.01 1.21 24.14
N ARG A 413 1.54 0.01 24.53
CA ARG A 413 2.22 -0.90 25.48
C ARG A 413 3.05 -1.99 24.82
N THR A 414 3.01 -2.07 23.49
CA THR A 414 3.74 -3.08 22.72
C THR A 414 4.99 -2.43 22.12
N PRO A 415 6.19 -3.00 22.32
CA PRO A 415 7.40 -2.52 21.67
C PRO A 415 7.25 -2.57 20.14
N ARG A 416 7.42 -1.44 19.45
CA ARG A 416 7.29 -1.34 18.00
C ARG A 416 8.03 -0.11 17.44
N PRO A 417 8.33 -0.08 16.13
CA PRO A 417 8.98 1.06 15.50
C PRO A 417 8.18 2.35 15.67
N GLN A 418 8.85 3.45 15.97
CA GLN A 418 8.26 4.79 16.08
C GLN A 418 9.07 5.80 15.24
N GLY A 419 8.45 6.90 14.82
CA GLY A 419 9.12 7.99 14.11
C GLY A 419 9.53 7.66 12.66
N PRO A 420 10.80 7.90 12.27
CA PRO A 420 11.33 7.58 10.95
C PRO A 420 11.31 6.07 10.63
N ASP A 421 11.55 5.20 11.61
CA ASP A 421 11.61 3.75 11.43
C ASP A 421 10.28 3.17 10.97
N ALA A 422 9.17 3.76 11.44
CA ALA A 422 7.84 3.33 11.02
C ALA A 422 7.42 3.87 9.64
N LEU A 423 8.04 4.95 9.15
CA LEU A 423 7.88 5.39 7.76
C LEU A 423 8.67 4.49 6.82
N LEU A 424 9.91 4.15 7.19
CA LEU A 424 10.76 3.22 6.42
C LEU A 424 10.15 1.81 6.33
N ALA A 425 9.47 1.35 7.39
CA ALA A 425 8.71 0.10 7.39
C ALA A 425 7.44 0.14 6.51
N ALA A 426 6.78 1.29 6.39
CA ALA A 426 5.56 1.44 5.60
C ALA A 426 5.83 1.52 4.08
N ILE A 427 6.98 2.06 3.67
CA ILE A 427 7.33 2.25 2.26
C ILE A 427 8.09 1.07 1.64
N GLY A 428 8.21 -0.06 2.35
CA GLY A 428 8.91 -1.25 1.84
C GLY A 428 10.42 -1.08 1.60
N ALA A 429 10.99 0.09 1.95
CA ALA A 429 12.43 0.36 1.95
C ALA A 429 13.16 -0.33 3.12
N LEU A 430 12.39 -0.77 4.11
CA LEU A 430 12.68 -1.93 4.92
C LEU A 430 11.75 -3.04 4.39
N ASP A 431 12.28 -4.22 4.10
CA ASP A 431 11.43 -5.41 4.04
C ASP A 431 10.60 -5.40 5.36
N PRO A 432 9.30 -5.80 5.44
CA PRO A 432 8.69 -6.15 6.74
C PRO A 432 9.59 -7.12 7.52
N ALA A 433 10.47 -7.76 6.75
CA ALA A 433 11.69 -8.41 7.13
C ALA A 433 12.97 -7.54 7.40
N ASP A 434 12.91 -6.29 7.85
CA ASP A 434 14.09 -5.45 8.21
C ASP A 434 13.79 -4.51 9.39
N ALA A 435 12.51 -4.30 9.72
CA ALA A 435 12.06 -3.54 10.90
C ALA A 435 12.34 -4.24 12.24
N ALA A 436 12.86 -5.47 12.20
CA ALA A 436 13.36 -6.21 13.35
C ALA A 436 14.88 -6.10 13.51
N ARG A 437 15.56 -5.14 12.86
CA ARG A 437 16.99 -4.93 13.08
C ARG A 437 17.19 -4.32 14.47
N PRO A 438 17.67 -5.10 15.46
CA PRO A 438 17.84 -4.58 16.81
C PRO A 438 19.11 -3.71 16.82
N PRO A 439 19.27 -2.77 17.77
CA PRO A 439 20.30 -1.73 17.73
C PRO A 439 21.67 -2.31 17.38
N GLU A 440 22.41 -1.60 16.52
CA GLU A 440 23.72 -2.02 16.02
C GLU A 440 24.74 -2.18 17.16
N ASP A 441 24.49 -1.54 18.31
CA ASP A 441 25.23 -1.74 19.55
C ASP A 441 24.47 -2.68 20.51
N PRO A 442 24.97 -3.89 20.76
CA PRO A 442 24.38 -4.79 21.77
C PRO A 442 24.31 -4.17 23.17
N LEU A 443 25.16 -3.18 23.48
CA LEU A 443 25.15 -2.46 24.76
C LEU A 443 23.99 -1.45 24.88
N ALA A 444 23.28 -1.14 23.80
CA ALA A 444 22.08 -0.30 23.82
C ALA A 444 20.83 -1.07 24.29
N LEU A 445 20.93 -2.39 24.45
CA LEU A 445 19.86 -3.22 25.01
C LEU A 445 20.04 -3.38 26.52
N PRO A 446 18.95 -3.61 27.28
CA PRO A 446 19.05 -4.05 28.67
C PRO A 446 19.99 -5.27 28.78
N PRO A 447 20.85 -5.38 29.81
CA PRO A 447 21.92 -6.37 29.87
C PRO A 447 21.49 -7.82 29.62
N ALA A 448 20.33 -8.23 30.15
CA ALA A 448 19.77 -9.56 29.95
C ALA A 448 19.42 -9.84 28.47
N SER A 449 18.87 -8.85 27.77
CA SER A 449 18.49 -8.93 26.36
C SER A 449 19.72 -8.90 25.45
N ALA A 450 20.72 -8.06 25.79
CA ALA A 450 22.01 -8.03 25.10
C ALA A 450 22.71 -9.40 25.16
N ARG A 451 22.74 -10.00 26.36
CA ARG A 451 23.35 -11.31 26.59
C ARG A 451 22.62 -12.45 25.87
N ALA A 452 21.29 -12.46 25.89
CA ALA A 452 20.49 -13.44 25.16
C ALA A 452 20.79 -13.37 23.65
N ARG A 453 20.85 -12.16 23.10
CA ARG A 453 21.13 -11.92 21.68
C ARG A 453 22.54 -12.38 21.26
N LEU A 454 23.56 -12.08 22.06
CA LEU A 454 24.92 -12.61 21.82
C LEU A 454 24.94 -14.15 21.89
N GLY A 455 24.15 -14.73 22.80
CA GLY A 455 23.96 -16.17 22.90
C GLY A 455 23.42 -16.77 21.61
N ASP A 456 22.40 -16.17 21.01
CA ASP A 456 21.79 -16.68 19.77
C ASP A 456 22.77 -16.76 18.60
N LEU A 457 23.74 -15.83 18.51
CA LEU A 457 24.75 -15.84 17.44
C LEU A 457 25.65 -17.07 17.48
N VAL A 458 25.93 -17.59 18.68
CA VAL A 458 26.86 -18.69 18.92
C VAL A 458 26.16 -19.99 19.33
N GLY A 459 24.82 -20.02 19.31
CA GLY A 459 24.04 -21.22 19.64
C GLY A 459 23.72 -21.40 21.12
N GLY A 460 23.80 -20.33 21.93
CA GLY A 460 23.27 -20.23 23.28
C GLY A 460 24.24 -19.60 24.28
N GLY A 461 23.74 -19.21 25.47
CA GLY A 461 24.54 -18.57 26.52
C GLY A 461 25.75 -19.40 27.00
N ALA A 462 25.60 -20.73 27.10
CA ALA A 462 26.71 -21.60 27.48
C ALA A 462 27.83 -21.67 26.43
N ALA A 463 27.50 -21.46 25.14
CA ALA A 463 28.50 -21.34 24.08
C ALA A 463 29.17 -19.97 24.12
N LEU A 464 28.41 -18.91 24.41
CA LEU A 464 28.92 -17.55 24.62
C LEU A 464 29.94 -17.49 25.78
N ASP A 465 29.67 -18.19 26.88
CA ASP A 465 30.56 -18.23 28.05
C ASP A 465 31.87 -18.98 27.78
N ARG A 466 31.86 -19.95 26.86
CA ARG A 466 33.05 -20.75 26.50
C ARG A 466 33.80 -20.22 25.28
N LEU A 467 33.40 -19.07 24.71
CA LEU A 467 34.12 -18.47 23.59
C LEU A 467 35.58 -18.19 23.96
N ASP A 468 36.47 -18.57 23.06
CA ASP A 468 37.88 -18.20 23.07
C ASP A 468 38.27 -17.47 21.78
N GLY A 469 39.39 -16.74 21.85
CA GLY A 469 39.95 -15.99 20.73
C GLY A 469 41.02 -16.76 19.94
N ALA A 470 41.09 -18.09 20.05
CA ALA A 470 42.05 -18.88 19.27
C ALA A 470 41.64 -18.89 17.78
N PRO A 471 42.59 -18.83 16.83
CA PRO A 471 42.27 -18.91 15.41
C PRO A 471 41.74 -20.29 15.02
N LEU A 472 40.82 -20.32 14.06
CA LEU A 472 40.39 -21.56 13.43
C LEU A 472 41.59 -22.24 12.74
N PRO A 473 41.80 -23.56 12.92
CA PRO A 473 42.91 -24.26 12.28
C PRO A 473 42.67 -24.43 10.78
N ASP A 474 43.73 -24.58 9.99
CA ASP A 474 43.61 -25.09 8.62
C ASP A 474 43.36 -26.60 8.68
N GLU A 475 42.09 -26.99 8.59
CA GLU A 475 41.69 -28.40 8.62
C GLU A 475 41.05 -28.85 7.30
N PRO A 476 41.26 -30.12 6.90
CA PRO A 476 40.64 -30.66 5.70
C PRO A 476 39.12 -30.72 5.84
N PHE A 477 38.41 -30.70 4.71
CA PHE A 477 36.96 -30.83 4.69
C PHE A 477 36.51 -32.18 5.27
N ARG A 478 35.51 -32.15 6.15
CA ARG A 478 34.95 -33.35 6.79
C ARG A 478 33.81 -33.93 5.95
N TRP A 479 33.99 -35.16 5.49
CA TRP A 479 33.03 -35.87 4.63
C TRP A 479 32.00 -36.70 5.40
N ASP A 480 32.12 -36.76 6.74
CA ASP A 480 31.23 -37.54 7.60
C ASP A 480 29.77 -37.09 7.45
N GLY A 481 28.87 -38.05 7.26
CA GLY A 481 27.44 -37.79 7.07
C GLY A 481 27.04 -37.30 5.67
N VAL A 482 27.98 -36.99 4.77
CA VAL A 482 27.66 -36.58 3.39
C VAL A 482 27.25 -37.81 2.55
N PRO A 483 26.01 -37.84 2.00
CA PRO A 483 25.55 -38.98 1.19
C PRO A 483 26.42 -39.20 -0.05
N GLU A 484 26.71 -40.46 -0.38
CA GLU A 484 27.58 -40.84 -1.50
C GLU A 484 27.18 -40.15 -2.82
N GLN A 485 25.87 -40.11 -3.09
CA GLN A 485 25.32 -39.47 -4.30
C GLN A 485 25.53 -37.95 -4.36
N ALA A 486 25.86 -37.30 -3.25
CA ALA A 486 26.11 -35.86 -3.18
C ALA A 486 27.61 -35.51 -3.17
N ARG A 487 28.50 -36.47 -2.89
CA ARG A 487 29.94 -36.21 -2.68
C ARG A 487 30.62 -35.53 -3.86
N ALA A 488 30.38 -36.01 -5.09
CA ALA A 488 30.96 -35.40 -6.29
C ALA A 488 30.54 -33.93 -6.45
N ARG A 489 29.27 -33.62 -6.16
CA ARG A 489 28.74 -32.25 -6.28
C ARG A 489 29.25 -31.35 -5.16
N VAL A 490 29.29 -31.85 -3.92
CA VAL A 490 29.86 -31.14 -2.77
C VAL A 490 31.34 -30.86 -2.97
N GLY A 491 32.09 -31.80 -3.57
CA GLY A 491 33.50 -31.61 -3.93
C GLY A 491 33.72 -30.46 -4.91
N ALA A 492 32.88 -30.36 -5.95
CA ALA A 492 32.95 -29.23 -6.89
C ALA A 492 32.63 -27.88 -6.24
N VAL A 493 31.68 -27.85 -5.29
CA VAL A 493 31.37 -26.64 -4.51
C VAL A 493 32.55 -26.29 -3.59
N LEU A 494 33.11 -27.29 -2.89
CA LEU A 494 34.24 -27.13 -1.99
C LEU A 494 35.47 -26.54 -2.71
N GLU A 495 35.81 -27.04 -3.89
CA GLU A 495 36.96 -26.54 -4.66
C GLU A 495 36.80 -25.06 -5.03
N LEU A 496 35.58 -24.62 -5.35
CA LEU A 496 35.27 -23.22 -5.63
C LEU A 496 35.29 -22.36 -4.36
N VAL A 497 34.77 -22.88 -3.25
CA VAL A 497 34.80 -22.20 -1.94
C VAL A 497 36.24 -22.00 -1.46
N ASP A 498 37.07 -23.03 -1.55
CA ASP A 498 38.48 -22.98 -1.12
C ASP A 498 39.27 -21.96 -1.95
N ARG A 499 39.18 -22.03 -3.28
CA ARG A 499 39.84 -21.05 -4.17
C ARG A 499 39.39 -19.62 -3.92
N CYS A 500 38.07 -19.40 -3.75
CA CYS A 500 37.55 -18.08 -3.43
C CYS A 500 38.10 -17.56 -2.10
N CYS A 501 38.20 -18.41 -1.07
CA CYS A 501 38.71 -17.98 0.22
C CYS A 501 40.22 -17.74 0.21
N ASP A 502 40.99 -18.51 -0.57
CA ASP A 502 42.43 -18.30 -0.74
C ASP A 502 42.75 -17.01 -1.51
N GLU A 503 41.89 -16.61 -2.46
CA GLU A 503 42.09 -15.40 -3.26
C GLU A 503 41.50 -14.13 -2.63
N LEU A 504 40.30 -14.21 -2.03
CA LEU A 504 39.56 -13.05 -1.51
C LEU A 504 39.56 -12.93 0.02
N PHE A 505 39.83 -14.01 0.75
CA PHE A 505 39.67 -14.04 2.21
C PHE A 505 40.91 -14.61 2.92
N ASP A 506 40.75 -15.53 3.87
CA ASP A 506 41.85 -16.18 4.57
C ASP A 506 41.51 -17.62 4.99
N VAL A 507 42.48 -18.24 5.67
CA VAL A 507 42.38 -19.61 6.18
C VAL A 507 41.27 -19.81 7.21
N GLU A 508 40.97 -18.81 8.06
CA GLU A 508 39.90 -18.94 9.05
C GLU A 508 38.54 -18.92 8.37
N LEU A 509 38.33 -18.01 7.41
CA LEU A 509 37.08 -17.96 6.65
C LEU A 509 36.90 -19.22 5.78
N ARG A 510 37.99 -19.72 5.18
CA ARG A 510 38.00 -21.00 4.46
C ARG A 510 37.56 -22.15 5.35
N THR A 511 38.13 -22.27 6.55
CA THR A 511 37.73 -23.29 7.53
C THR A 511 36.28 -23.15 7.96
N ALA A 512 35.81 -21.93 8.24
CA ALA A 512 34.41 -21.69 8.58
C ALA A 512 33.46 -22.06 7.42
N ALA A 513 33.82 -21.72 6.17
CA ALA A 513 33.07 -22.08 4.97
C ALA A 513 33.01 -23.59 4.74
N ARG A 514 34.13 -24.30 4.95
CA ARG A 514 34.17 -25.78 4.95
C ARG A 514 33.23 -26.38 5.98
N ARG A 515 33.22 -25.85 7.21
CA ARG A 515 32.33 -26.32 8.29
C ARG A 515 30.85 -26.08 7.99
N VAL A 516 30.50 -24.93 7.42
CA VAL A 516 29.13 -24.64 6.97
C VAL A 516 28.70 -25.58 5.85
N LEU A 517 29.55 -25.75 4.82
CA LEU A 517 29.28 -26.66 3.71
C LEU A 517 29.11 -28.11 4.16
N ALA A 518 29.97 -28.60 5.06
CA ALA A 518 29.88 -29.94 5.63
C ALA A 518 28.57 -30.14 6.41
N ARG A 519 28.19 -29.16 7.24
CA ARG A 519 26.94 -29.20 8.01
C ARG A 519 25.70 -29.19 7.10
N VAL A 520 25.67 -28.37 6.06
CA VAL A 520 24.57 -28.39 5.07
C VAL A 520 24.53 -29.74 4.34
N ALA A 521 25.68 -30.22 3.86
CA ALA A 521 25.76 -31.45 3.09
C ALA A 521 25.37 -32.71 3.88
N ALA A 522 25.65 -32.74 5.18
CA ALA A 522 25.27 -33.83 6.08
C ALA A 522 23.79 -33.77 6.49
N THR A 523 23.21 -32.58 6.63
CA THR A 523 21.79 -32.43 7.03
C THR A 523 20.84 -32.63 5.85
N ASP A 524 21.02 -31.89 4.75
CA ASP A 524 20.28 -32.08 3.50
C ASP A 524 21.06 -31.47 2.31
N PRO A 525 21.64 -32.29 1.43
CA PRO A 525 22.40 -31.80 0.27
C PRO A 525 21.51 -31.35 -0.90
N ALA A 526 20.18 -31.44 -0.81
CA ALA A 526 19.28 -31.09 -1.91
C ALA A 526 19.46 -29.65 -2.44
N PRO A 527 19.67 -28.61 -1.60
CA PRO A 527 19.94 -27.26 -2.09
C PRO A 527 21.24 -27.14 -2.89
N LEU A 528 22.30 -27.87 -2.50
CA LEU A 528 23.61 -27.86 -3.18
C LEU A 528 23.56 -28.55 -4.56
N ARG A 529 22.57 -29.42 -4.77
CA ARG A 529 22.35 -30.13 -6.04
C ARG A 529 21.58 -29.31 -7.08
N ARG A 530 20.86 -28.26 -6.68
CA ARG A 530 20.01 -27.48 -7.57
C ARG A 530 20.79 -26.33 -8.22
N GLY A 531 20.77 -26.25 -9.54
CA GLY A 531 21.36 -25.12 -10.30
C GLY A 531 22.84 -25.30 -10.66
N ARG A 532 23.56 -24.19 -10.81
CA ARG A 532 25.00 -24.16 -11.12
C ARG A 532 25.86 -24.28 -9.85
N VAL A 533 27.07 -24.82 -9.95
CA VAL A 533 27.96 -25.07 -8.78
C VAL A 533 28.42 -23.74 -8.18
N GLU A 534 28.69 -22.78 -9.06
CA GLU A 534 29.15 -21.42 -8.78
C GLU A 534 28.15 -20.67 -7.89
N GLY A 535 26.85 -20.82 -8.16
CA GLY A 535 25.81 -20.19 -7.33
C GLY A 535 25.71 -20.78 -5.92
N ALA A 536 25.99 -22.08 -5.76
CA ALA A 536 26.00 -22.72 -4.44
C ALA A 536 27.29 -22.35 -3.66
N ALA A 537 28.44 -22.31 -4.33
CA ALA A 537 29.71 -21.89 -3.75
C ALA A 537 29.67 -20.41 -3.32
N ALA A 538 29.14 -19.53 -4.18
CA ALA A 538 28.95 -18.11 -3.87
C ALA A 538 28.06 -17.91 -2.64
N ALA A 539 27.01 -18.70 -2.49
CA ALA A 539 26.13 -18.64 -1.32
C ALA A 539 26.84 -19.04 -0.02
N VAL A 540 27.66 -20.09 -0.03
CA VAL A 540 28.42 -20.54 1.15
C VAL A 540 29.43 -19.47 1.57
N CYS A 541 30.21 -18.92 0.62
CA CYS A 541 31.17 -17.85 0.90
C CYS A 541 30.46 -16.59 1.41
N TRP A 542 29.33 -16.22 0.80
CA TRP A 542 28.54 -15.06 1.22
C TRP A 542 28.00 -15.20 2.64
N LEU A 543 27.49 -16.39 3.01
CA LEU A 543 27.04 -16.67 4.37
C LEU A 543 28.18 -16.41 5.37
N VAL A 544 29.30 -17.11 5.21
CA VAL A 544 30.40 -17.02 6.19
C VAL A 544 31.05 -15.65 6.21
N ALA A 545 31.23 -14.99 5.05
CA ALA A 545 31.74 -13.63 4.98
C ALA A 545 30.85 -12.65 5.73
N ARG A 546 29.52 -12.79 5.61
CA ARG A 546 28.58 -11.93 6.34
C ARG A 546 28.60 -12.20 7.85
N ALA A 547 28.60 -13.47 8.28
CA ALA A 547 28.63 -13.85 9.69
C ALA A 547 29.86 -13.35 10.45
N ASN A 548 30.95 -13.12 9.72
CA ASN A 548 32.24 -12.69 10.28
C ASN A 548 32.59 -11.24 9.94
N ASP A 549 31.61 -10.46 9.45
CA ASP A 549 31.79 -9.07 8.99
C ASP A 549 32.96 -8.86 8.01
N ALA A 550 33.31 -9.92 7.26
CA ALA A 550 34.50 -9.94 6.41
C ALA A 550 34.39 -8.98 5.21
N PHE A 551 33.16 -8.66 4.77
CA PHE A 551 32.93 -7.65 3.73
C PHE A 551 33.38 -6.26 4.19
N THR A 552 33.07 -5.90 5.45
CA THR A 552 33.45 -4.62 6.05
C THR A 552 34.93 -4.61 6.40
N GLU A 553 35.41 -5.64 7.11
CA GLU A 553 36.82 -5.73 7.55
C GLU A 553 37.80 -5.69 6.37
N ARG A 554 37.45 -6.34 5.25
CA ARG A 554 38.33 -6.46 4.07
C ARG A 554 37.97 -5.50 2.94
N ARG A 555 36.92 -4.68 3.10
CA ARG A 555 36.41 -3.75 2.09
C ARG A 555 36.13 -4.41 0.74
N ILE A 556 35.56 -5.60 0.79
CA ILE A 556 35.13 -6.37 -0.40
C ILE A 556 33.62 -6.17 -0.54
N ALA A 557 33.14 -5.78 -1.72
CA ALA A 557 31.71 -5.65 -1.96
C ALA A 557 31.09 -6.99 -2.40
N VAL A 558 29.77 -7.14 -2.19
CA VAL A 558 29.03 -8.34 -2.61
C VAL A 558 29.11 -8.53 -4.13
N ARG A 559 29.16 -7.45 -4.92
CA ARG A 559 29.39 -7.49 -6.37
C ARG A 559 30.75 -8.10 -6.74
N ASP A 560 31.78 -7.92 -5.92
CA ASP A 560 33.13 -8.43 -6.21
C ASP A 560 33.16 -9.94 -5.97
N LEU A 561 32.51 -10.40 -4.88
CA LEU A 561 32.28 -11.82 -4.63
C LEU A 561 31.46 -12.45 -5.75
N ALA A 562 30.32 -11.85 -6.13
CA ALA A 562 29.46 -12.37 -7.20
C ALA A 562 30.19 -12.39 -8.55
N GLY A 563 30.99 -11.37 -8.84
CA GLY A 563 31.83 -11.26 -10.03
C GLY A 563 32.88 -12.37 -10.10
N TRP A 564 33.52 -12.72 -8.98
CA TRP A 564 34.50 -13.82 -8.92
C TRP A 564 33.88 -15.17 -9.32
N PHE A 565 32.64 -15.43 -8.89
CA PHE A 565 31.90 -16.63 -9.27
C PHE A 565 31.21 -16.55 -10.64
N GLY A 566 31.26 -15.39 -11.32
CA GLY A 566 30.58 -15.18 -12.61
C GLY A 566 29.05 -15.26 -12.52
N VAL A 567 28.46 -14.84 -11.39
CA VAL A 567 27.02 -14.86 -11.14
C VAL A 567 26.46 -13.44 -10.94
N SER A 568 25.13 -13.28 -11.03
CA SER A 568 24.51 -11.98 -10.73
C SER A 568 24.70 -11.60 -9.26
N GLU A 569 24.73 -10.30 -8.96
CA GLU A 569 24.89 -9.78 -7.59
C GLU A 569 23.81 -10.28 -6.62
N SER A 570 22.60 -10.55 -7.12
CA SER A 570 21.50 -11.13 -6.33
C SER A 570 21.62 -12.63 -6.07
N THR A 571 22.48 -13.35 -6.80
CA THR A 571 22.58 -14.82 -6.73
C THR A 571 23.08 -15.34 -5.39
N PRO A 572 24.14 -14.80 -4.75
CA PRO A 572 24.65 -15.32 -3.48
C PRO A 572 23.59 -15.32 -2.37
N ALA A 573 22.88 -14.20 -2.20
CA ALA A 573 21.82 -14.09 -1.20
C ALA A 573 20.61 -14.99 -1.53
N ALA A 574 20.16 -15.02 -2.79
CA ALA A 574 19.05 -15.87 -3.21
C ALA A 574 19.34 -17.37 -3.02
N ARG A 575 20.60 -17.79 -3.23
CA ARG A 575 21.04 -19.18 -3.05
C ARG A 575 21.40 -19.52 -1.60
N ALA A 576 21.66 -18.53 -0.76
CA ALA A 576 21.88 -18.71 0.68
C ALA A 576 20.60 -19.07 1.44
N LYS A 577 19.44 -18.53 1.03
CA LYS A 577 18.12 -18.80 1.67
C LYS A 577 17.83 -20.28 1.94
N PRO A 578 17.91 -21.20 0.94
CA PRO A 578 17.67 -22.61 1.20
C PRO A 578 18.76 -23.29 2.04
N LEU A 579 20.00 -22.76 2.08
CA LEU A 579 21.06 -23.28 2.95
C LEU A 579 20.79 -22.93 4.43
N LEU A 580 20.34 -21.70 4.70
CA LEU A 580 19.94 -21.24 6.03
C LEU A 580 18.78 -22.08 6.59
N GLN A 581 17.79 -22.39 5.75
CA GLN A 581 16.68 -23.28 6.12
C GLN A 581 17.16 -24.67 6.55
N VAL A 582 18.14 -25.26 5.84
CA VAL A 582 18.74 -26.56 6.23
C VAL A 582 19.47 -26.46 7.57
N LEU A 583 20.06 -25.30 7.88
CA LEU A 583 20.75 -25.07 9.15
C LEU A 583 19.78 -24.75 10.31
N GLY A 584 18.47 -24.65 10.05
CA GLY A 584 17.46 -24.24 11.04
C GLY A 584 17.58 -22.77 11.44
N ILE A 585 18.12 -21.95 10.54
CA ILE A 585 18.26 -20.50 10.71
C ILE A 585 17.21 -19.84 9.83
N ASP A 586 16.44 -18.91 10.40
CA ASP A 586 15.49 -18.14 9.61
C ASP A 586 16.25 -17.25 8.62
N PRO A 587 16.02 -17.38 7.29
CA PRO A 587 16.70 -16.57 6.31
C PRO A 587 16.50 -15.07 6.49
N TYR A 588 15.34 -14.67 7.01
CA TYR A 588 15.03 -13.28 7.32
C TYR A 588 15.85 -12.81 8.53
N ASP A 589 15.85 -13.54 9.65
CA ASP A 589 16.65 -13.16 10.83
C ASP A 589 18.14 -13.01 10.50
N TYR A 590 18.66 -13.84 9.59
CA TYR A 590 20.06 -13.81 9.16
C TYR A 590 20.41 -12.60 8.29
N THR A 591 19.49 -12.16 7.41
CA THR A 591 19.73 -11.03 6.50
C THR A 591 19.44 -9.68 7.15
N ALA A 592 18.54 -9.66 8.13
CA ALA A 592 18.04 -8.43 8.76
C ALA A 592 18.66 -8.16 10.14
N GLY A 593 19.04 -9.21 10.86
CA GLY A 593 19.70 -9.13 12.16
C GLY A 593 21.23 -9.28 12.08
N PRO A 594 21.93 -9.30 13.24
CA PRO A 594 23.33 -9.65 13.27
C PRO A 594 23.48 -11.11 12.77
N PRO A 595 24.30 -11.35 11.75
CA PRO A 595 24.33 -12.63 11.02
C PRO A 595 24.95 -13.74 11.87
N GLY A 596 24.12 -14.48 12.61
CA GLY A 596 24.56 -15.61 13.45
C GLY A 596 24.41 -16.95 12.75
N LEU A 597 25.49 -17.75 12.68
CA LEU A 597 25.43 -19.14 12.20
C LEU A 597 25.10 -20.16 13.31
N ARG A 598 24.77 -19.66 14.51
CA ARG A 598 24.40 -20.44 15.71
C ARG A 598 25.46 -21.47 16.12
N SER A 599 26.72 -21.16 15.87
CA SER A 599 27.85 -22.04 16.19
C SER A 599 29.15 -21.24 16.29
N PRO A 600 29.90 -21.33 17.41
CA PRO A 600 31.16 -20.61 17.57
C PRO A 600 32.25 -21.13 16.62
N ASP A 601 32.14 -22.39 16.20
CA ASP A 601 33.06 -23.07 15.28
C ASP A 601 33.03 -22.52 13.85
N GLN A 602 32.08 -21.65 13.53
CA GLN A 602 31.90 -21.04 12.20
C GLN A 602 32.26 -19.56 12.21
N LEU A 603 32.79 -19.07 13.34
CA LEU A 603 33.26 -17.70 13.50
C LEU A 603 34.79 -17.62 13.44
N THR A 604 35.36 -16.54 12.95
CA THR A 604 36.82 -16.27 12.98
C THR A 604 37.24 -15.83 14.38
N SER A 605 38.55 -15.85 14.64
CA SER A 605 39.09 -15.32 15.89
C SER A 605 38.78 -13.84 16.10
N SER A 606 38.75 -13.02 15.04
CA SER A 606 38.39 -11.59 15.13
C SER A 606 36.96 -11.42 15.63
N THR A 607 36.00 -12.10 15.00
CA THR A 607 34.59 -12.04 15.40
C THR A 607 34.36 -12.60 16.80
N ARG A 608 35.01 -13.72 17.17
CA ARG A 608 34.92 -14.25 18.55
C ARG A 608 35.47 -13.27 19.58
N ARG A 609 36.59 -12.59 19.32
CA ARG A 609 37.16 -11.58 20.23
C ARG A 609 36.24 -10.38 20.41
N ALA A 610 35.63 -9.89 19.32
CA ALA A 610 34.65 -8.82 19.39
C ALA A 610 33.44 -9.21 20.26
N LEU A 611 32.92 -10.43 20.10
CA LEU A 611 31.82 -10.93 20.94
C LEU A 611 32.22 -11.10 22.41
N ILE A 612 33.46 -11.55 22.68
CA ILE A 612 34.01 -11.65 24.05
C ILE A 612 34.10 -10.26 24.69
N GLU A 613 34.62 -9.26 23.97
CA GLU A 613 34.75 -7.89 24.48
C GLU A 613 33.39 -7.29 24.85
N ILE A 614 32.36 -7.52 24.02
CA ILE A 614 31.00 -7.07 24.31
C ILE A 614 30.42 -7.84 25.51
N ARG A 615 30.58 -9.16 25.54
CA ARG A 615 30.14 -10.02 26.65
C ARG A 615 30.73 -9.57 27.99
N ASP A 616 32.03 -9.28 28.02
CA ASP A 616 32.75 -8.92 29.25
C ASP A 616 32.45 -7.49 29.74
N ARG A 617 31.86 -6.65 28.87
CA ARG A 617 31.35 -5.31 29.23
C ARG A 617 29.92 -5.32 29.75
N LEU A 618 29.18 -6.42 29.59
CA LEU A 618 27.83 -6.54 30.12
C LEU A 618 27.89 -6.81 31.64
N PRO A 619 27.12 -6.07 32.46
CA PRO A 619 27.14 -6.17 33.93
C PRO A 619 26.54 -7.48 34.47
#